data_AF-A0A3M1ZLZ9-F1
#
_entry.id   AF-A0A3M1ZLZ9-F1
#
_cell.length_a   1.000
_cell.length_b   1.000
_cell.length_c   1.000
_cell.angle_alpha   90.00
_cell.angle_beta   90.00
_cell.angle_gamma   90.00
#
_symmetry.space_group_name_H-M   'P 1'
#
loop_
_entity.id
_entity.type
_entity.pdbx_description
1 polymer ?
#
loop_
_entity_poly.entity_id
_entity_poly.type
_entity_poly.pdbx_seq_one_letter_code
_entity_poly.pdbx_strand_id
1 'polypeptide(L)'
;MKDEERQKKIERVRRTQENIAVFIGVVIALTLSVYFFTYAMLVDKGLTGLLWAQAISAVAMVLILIYLKPISLAITRLWLRRKPAYRPILDDWDKLDAK
;
A
#
# COMPACT_ATOMS: atom_id res chain seq x y z
N MET A 1 8.02 -31.65 10.02
CA MET A 1 7.98 -31.44 8.56
C MET A 1 6.84 -30.52 8.09
N LYS A 2 5.58 -30.67 8.57
CA LYS A 2 4.46 -29.77 8.19
C LYS A 2 4.61 -28.32 8.67
N ASP A 3 5.22 -28.10 9.83
CA ASP A 3 5.32 -26.75 10.43
C ASP A 3 6.36 -25.88 9.74
N GLU A 4 7.47 -26.46 9.26
CA GLU A 4 8.49 -25.72 8.48
C GLU A 4 7.96 -25.21 7.15
N GLU A 5 7.10 -25.98 6.46
CA GLU A 5 6.47 -25.52 5.22
C GLU A 5 5.44 -24.40 5.46
N ARG A 6 4.72 -24.46 6.59
CA ARG A 6 3.83 -23.37 7.02
C ARG A 6 4.61 -22.10 7.33
N GLN A 7 5.71 -22.20 8.09
CA GLN A 7 6.54 -21.04 8.41
C GLN A 7 7.16 -20.41 7.16
N LYS A 8 7.69 -21.21 6.23
CA LYS A 8 8.21 -20.72 4.95
C LYS A 8 7.15 -20.01 4.09
N LYS A 9 5.89 -20.46 4.12
CA LYS A 9 4.79 -19.77 3.43
C LYS A 9 4.44 -18.43 4.09
N ILE A 10 4.35 -18.39 5.41
CA ILE A 10 4.07 -17.15 6.16
C ILE A 10 5.18 -16.11 5.93
N GLU A 11 6.44 -16.55 5.95
CA GLU A 11 7.60 -15.69 5.76
C GLU A 11 7.65 -15.11 4.33
N ARG A 12 7.30 -15.91 3.30
CA ARG A 12 7.16 -15.39 1.93
C ARG A 12 6.06 -14.34 1.81
N VAL A 13 4.91 -14.55 2.46
CA VAL A 13 3.79 -13.60 2.44
C VAL A 13 4.21 -12.29 3.11
N ARG A 14 4.87 -12.37 4.27
CA ARG A 14 5.37 -11.19 5.00
C ARG A 14 6.40 -10.42 4.20
N ARG A 15 7.36 -11.11 3.56
CA ARG A 15 8.37 -10.50 2.71
C ARG A 15 7.77 -9.82 1.47
N THR A 16 6.69 -10.39 0.92
CA THR A 16 5.95 -9.80 -0.21
C THR A 16 5.20 -8.54 0.23
N GLN A 17 4.57 -8.56 1.40
CA GLN A 17 3.90 -7.38 1.96
C GLN A 17 4.88 -6.23 2.21
N GLU A 18 6.06 -6.53 2.74
CA GLU A 18 7.11 -5.55 3.00
C GLU A 18 7.65 -4.95 1.69
N ASN A 19 7.90 -5.77 0.67
CA ASN A 19 8.29 -5.26 -0.65
C ASN A 19 7.22 -4.37 -1.30
N ILE A 20 5.93 -4.73 -1.17
CA ILE A 20 4.83 -3.91 -1.69
C ILE A 20 4.76 -2.57 -0.96
N ALA A 21 4.89 -2.59 0.37
CA ALA A 21 4.94 -1.39 1.19
C ALA A 21 6.09 -0.47 0.76
N VAL A 22 7.30 -1.01 0.63
CA VAL A 22 8.47 -0.25 0.15
C VAL A 22 8.22 0.31 -1.25
N PHE A 23 7.71 -0.50 -2.18
CA PHE A 23 7.43 -0.06 -3.54
C PHE A 23 6.41 1.09 -3.60
N ILE A 24 5.30 0.99 -2.85
CA ILE A 24 4.30 2.06 -2.74
C ILE A 24 4.93 3.32 -2.15
N GLY A 25 5.74 3.18 -1.09
CA GLY A 25 6.45 4.30 -0.49
C GLY A 25 7.38 5.00 -1.47
N VAL A 26 8.15 4.25 -2.26
CA VAL A 26 9.02 4.79 -3.31
C VAL A 26 8.21 5.54 -4.38
N VAL A 27 7.12 4.94 -4.89
CA VAL A 27 6.26 5.59 -5.89
C VAL A 27 5.66 6.89 -5.36
N ILE A 28 5.21 6.91 -4.11
CA ILE A 28 4.67 8.12 -3.48
C ILE A 28 5.76 9.19 -3.32
N ALA A 29 6.94 8.84 -2.83
CA ALA A 29 8.05 9.78 -2.67
C ALA A 29 8.47 10.40 -4.00
N LEU A 30 8.50 9.61 -5.07
CA LEU A 30 8.81 10.07 -6.42
C LEU A 30 7.71 11.00 -6.95
N THR A 31 6.44 10.67 -6.70
CA THR A 31 5.28 11.51 -7.04
C THR A 31 5.31 12.85 -6.30
N LEU A 32 5.61 12.84 -4.99
CA LEU A 32 5.78 14.04 -4.17
C LEU A 32 6.91 14.93 -4.69
N SER A 33 8.01 14.33 -5.13
CA SER A 33 9.13 15.07 -5.74
C SER A 33 8.69 15.79 -7.01
N VAL A 34 7.98 15.10 -7.91
CA VAL A 34 7.41 15.71 -9.13
C VAL A 34 6.40 16.80 -8.78
N TYR A 35 5.60 16.60 -7.74
CA TYR A 35 4.68 17.62 -7.24
C TYR A 35 5.44 18.87 -6.79
N PHE A 36 6.57 18.73 -6.08
CA PHE A 36 7.36 19.87 -5.64
C PHE A 36 7.83 20.74 -6.83
N PHE A 37 8.30 20.11 -7.90
CA PHE A 37 8.70 20.82 -9.12
C PHE A 37 7.52 21.47 -9.84
N THR A 38 6.41 20.75 -9.95
CA THR A 38 5.20 21.23 -10.63
C THR A 38 4.55 22.39 -9.85
N TYR A 39 4.61 22.35 -8.52
CA TYR A 39 4.08 23.39 -7.64
C TYR A 39 4.75 24.74 -7.89
N ALA A 40 6.08 24.78 -7.98
CA ALA A 40 6.83 26.00 -8.29
C ALA A 40 6.36 26.63 -9.62
N MET A 41 6.22 25.80 -10.66
CA MET A 41 5.72 26.26 -11.97
C MET A 41 4.26 26.74 -11.93
N LEU A 42 3.42 26.13 -11.11
CA LEU A 42 2.01 26.53 -10.98
C LEU A 42 1.81 27.80 -10.16
N VAL A 43 2.67 28.04 -9.18
CA VAL A 43 2.71 29.30 -8.43
C VAL A 43 3.00 30.45 -9.38
N ASP A 44 3.98 30.31 -10.27
CA ASP A 44 4.32 31.33 -11.27
C ASP A 44 3.16 31.63 -12.23
N LYS A 45 2.30 30.64 -12.51
CA LYS A 45 1.12 30.79 -13.37
C LYS A 45 -0.14 31.32 -12.65
N GLY A 46 -0.08 31.54 -11.34
CA GLY A 46 -1.21 32.08 -10.56
C GLY A 46 -2.45 31.16 -10.48
N LEU A 47 -2.29 29.86 -10.76
CA LEU A 47 -3.39 28.89 -10.78
C LEU A 47 -3.67 28.33 -9.37
N THR A 48 -4.20 29.19 -8.49
CA THR A 48 -4.42 28.91 -7.06
C THR A 48 -5.30 27.68 -6.79
N GLY A 49 -6.25 27.36 -7.68
CA GLY A 49 -7.12 26.19 -7.55
C GLY A 49 -6.38 24.86 -7.69
N LEU A 50 -5.46 24.74 -8.65
CA LEU A 50 -4.65 23.53 -8.80
C LEU A 50 -3.64 23.39 -7.65
N LEU A 51 -3.10 24.49 -7.11
CA LEU A 51 -2.17 24.44 -5.97
C LEU A 51 -2.83 23.81 -4.73
N TRP A 52 -4.09 24.17 -4.45
CA TRP A 52 -4.85 23.58 -3.35
C TRP A 52 -5.14 22.09 -3.58
N ALA A 53 -5.56 21.71 -4.81
CA ALA A 53 -5.78 20.30 -5.15
C ALA A 53 -4.49 19.48 -5.00
N GLN A 54 -3.35 20.05 -5.41
CA GLN A 54 -2.04 19.42 -5.32
C GLN A 54 -1.57 19.28 -3.86
N ALA A 55 -1.78 20.29 -3.03
CA ALA A 55 -1.47 20.24 -1.60
C ALA A 55 -2.31 19.19 -0.85
N ILE A 56 -3.63 19.15 -1.10
CA ILE A 56 -4.53 18.17 -0.48
C ILE A 56 -4.15 16.74 -0.92
N SER A 57 -3.88 16.55 -2.21
CA SER A 57 -3.44 15.26 -2.77
C SER A 57 -2.12 14.79 -2.14
N ALA A 58 -1.14 15.69 -1.96
CA ALA A 58 0.13 15.38 -1.31
C ALA A 58 -0.07 14.94 0.15
N VAL A 59 -0.88 15.67 0.93
CA VAL A 59 -1.19 15.31 2.32
C VAL A 59 -1.92 13.96 2.38
N ALA A 60 -2.85 13.69 1.47
CA ALA A 60 -3.52 12.40 1.39
C ALA A 60 -2.54 11.25 1.08
N MET A 61 -1.55 11.46 0.19
CA MET A 61 -0.50 10.47 -0.08
C MET A 61 0.39 10.21 1.14
N VAL A 62 0.72 11.25 1.93
CA VAL A 62 1.47 11.09 3.18
C VAL A 62 0.65 10.33 4.23
N LEU A 63 -0.65 10.60 4.34
CA LEU A 63 -1.54 9.84 5.20
C LEU A 63 -1.60 8.37 4.78
N ILE A 64 -1.69 8.07 3.48
CA ILE A 64 -1.60 6.69 2.95
C ILE A 64 -0.27 6.03 3.37
N LEU A 65 0.82 6.79 3.41
CA LEU A 65 2.13 6.33 3.88
C LEU A 65 2.15 6.01 5.38
N ILE A 66 1.48 6.79 6.21
CA ILE A 66 1.35 6.52 7.66
C ILE A 66 0.48 5.28 7.89
N TYR A 67 -0.56 5.09 7.07
CA TYR A 67 -1.45 3.94 7.11
C TYR A 67 -0.97 2.76 6.24
N LEU A 68 0.33 2.66 5.93
CA LEU A 68 0.89 1.60 5.08
C LEU A 68 0.58 0.18 5.59
N LYS A 69 0.53 -0.01 6.91
CA LYS A 69 0.30 -1.31 7.55
C LYS A 69 -1.13 -1.85 7.30
N PRO A 70 -2.21 -1.10 7.61
CA PRO A 70 -3.57 -1.54 7.27
C PRO A 70 -3.83 -1.52 5.76
N ILE A 71 -3.24 -0.59 4.99
CA ILE A 71 -3.43 -0.50 3.55
C ILE A 71 -2.74 -1.66 2.81
N SER A 72 -1.54 -2.07 3.23
CA SER A 72 -0.88 -3.24 2.64
C SER A 72 -1.67 -4.52 2.92
N LEU A 73 -2.28 -4.65 4.10
CA LEU A 73 -3.22 -5.73 4.41
C LEU A 73 -4.51 -5.65 3.59
N ALA A 74 -5.08 -4.46 3.41
CA ALA A 74 -6.29 -4.25 2.60
C ALA A 74 -6.03 -4.55 1.12
N ILE A 75 -4.91 -4.08 0.57
CA ILE A 75 -4.49 -4.38 -0.81
C ILE A 75 -4.18 -5.87 -0.93
N THR A 76 -3.46 -6.47 0.02
CA THR A 76 -3.19 -7.93 -0.01
C THR A 76 -4.49 -8.72 0.05
N ARG A 77 -5.46 -8.33 0.88
CA ARG A 77 -6.81 -8.92 0.90
C ARG A 77 -7.53 -8.73 -0.43
N LEU A 78 -7.50 -7.53 -1.01
CA LEU A 78 -8.15 -7.23 -2.28
C LEU A 78 -7.52 -8.01 -3.45
N TRP A 79 -6.19 -8.17 -3.42
CA TRP A 79 -5.42 -8.90 -4.42
C TRP A 79 -5.60 -10.41 -4.28
N LEU A 80 -5.60 -10.95 -3.06
CA LEU A 80 -5.95 -12.36 -2.80
C LEU A 80 -7.39 -12.66 -3.18
N ARG A 81 -8.32 -11.73 -2.96
CA ARG A 81 -9.73 -11.88 -3.36
C ARG A 81 -9.89 -11.97 -4.89
N ARG A 82 -8.95 -11.41 -5.66
CA ARG A 82 -8.89 -11.49 -7.12
C ARG A 82 -8.22 -12.75 -7.66
N LYS A 83 -7.47 -13.50 -6.84
CA LYS A 83 -6.86 -14.78 -7.25
C LYS A 83 -7.64 -15.97 -6.67
N PRO A 84 -8.37 -16.76 -7.49
CA PRO A 84 -9.18 -17.89 -7.01
C PRO A 84 -8.35 -19.01 -6.35
N ALA A 85 -7.03 -19.03 -6.56
CA ALA A 85 -6.12 -20.06 -6.06
C ALA A 85 -5.85 -20.03 -4.53
N TYR A 86 -6.21 -18.96 -3.82
CA TYR A 86 -5.92 -18.82 -2.37
C TYR A 86 -7.16 -18.80 -1.47
N ARG A 87 -8.36 -18.94 -2.03
CA ARG A 87 -9.61 -19.12 -1.27
C ARG A 87 -9.55 -20.22 -0.19
N PRO A 88 -9.03 -21.43 -0.46
CA PRO A 88 -9.08 -22.50 0.55
C PRO A 88 -8.11 -22.29 1.72
N ILE A 89 -7.11 -21.41 1.59
CA ILE A 89 -6.18 -21.10 2.68
C ILE A 89 -6.76 -20.00 3.58
N LEU A 90 -7.51 -19.03 3.02
CA LEU A 90 -8.13 -17.96 3.79
C LEU A 90 -9.23 -18.46 4.74
N ASP A 91 -10.03 -19.44 4.30
CA ASP A 91 -11.09 -20.05 5.11
C ASP A 91 -10.54 -20.85 6.32
N ASP A 92 -9.26 -21.26 6.27
CA ASP A 92 -8.60 -21.98 7.37
C ASP A 92 -8.05 -21.01 8.44
N TRP A 93 -7.76 -19.76 8.07
CA TRP A 93 -7.30 -18.71 9.00
C TRP A 93 -8.47 -18.08 9.79
N ASP A 94 -9.64 -17.87 9.18
CA ASP A 94 -10.83 -17.33 9.89
C ASP A 94 -11.34 -18.28 11.00
N LYS A 95 -11.05 -19.59 10.89
CA LYS A 95 -11.40 -20.57 11.93
C LYS A 95 -10.47 -20.56 13.15
N LEU A 96 -9.28 -19.98 13.03
CA LEU A 96 -8.30 -19.88 14.12
C LEU A 96 -8.50 -18.62 14.97
N ASP A 97 -9.02 -17.53 14.39
CA ASP A 97 -9.34 -16.28 15.10
C ASP A 97 -10.74 -16.30 15.76
N ALA A 98 -11.59 -17.28 15.43
CA ALA A 98 -12.93 -17.43 16.00
C ALA A 98 -13.00 -18.31 17.26
N LYS A 99 -11.85 -18.62 17.87
CA LYS A 99 -11.75 -19.44 19.09
C LYS A 99 -10.98 -18.71 20.18
#